data_AF-A0A176WD19-F1
#
_entry.id   AF-A0A176WD19-F1
#
_cell.length_a   1.000
_cell.length_b   1.000
_cell.length_c   1.000
_cell.angle_alpha   90.00
_cell.angle_beta   90.00
_cell.angle_gamma   90.00
#
_symmetry.space_group_name_H-M   'P 1'
#
loop_
_entity.id
_entity.type
_entity.pdbx_description
1 polymer ?
#
loop_
_entity_poly.entity_id
_entity_poly.type
_entity_poly.pdbx_seq_one_letter_code
_entity_poly.pdbx_strand_id
1 'polypeptide(L)'
;MRKQAFKPFLRLEWRDLQLGVKNFIALGDFLQIIDVDQRRAINKIGFNVPGLGMLSGALTVEASYTMDSPTRENIQYENSAIALKQVP
;
A
#
# COMPACT_ATOMS: atom_id res chain seq x y z
N MET A 1 -17.15 0.24 -11.19
CA MET A 1 -16.01 -0.13 -10.32
C MET A 1 -15.11 -1.15 -11.01
N ARG A 2 -13.91 -0.76 -11.45
CA ARG A 2 -12.89 -1.72 -11.92
C ARG A 2 -12.06 -2.15 -10.71
N LYS A 3 -12.15 -3.43 -10.33
CA LYS A 3 -11.25 -4.05 -9.36
C LYS A 3 -10.15 -4.73 -10.16
N GLN A 4 -8.93 -4.20 -10.10
CA GLN A 4 -7.79 -4.81 -10.76
C GLN A 4 -6.83 -5.30 -9.69
N ALA A 5 -6.75 -6.62 -9.53
CA ALA A 5 -5.72 -7.24 -8.72
C ALA A 5 -4.42 -7.16 -9.51
N PHE A 6 -3.48 -6.34 -9.04
CA PHE A 6 -2.17 -6.19 -9.67
C PHE A 6 -1.17 -7.04 -8.91
N LYS A 7 -0.54 -8.03 -9.56
CA LYS A 7 0.63 -8.70 -8.99
C LYS A 7 1.78 -7.69 -9.01
N PRO A 8 2.37 -7.31 -7.87
CA PRO A 8 3.44 -6.33 -7.88
C PRO A 8 4.69 -6.93 -8.54
N PHE A 9 5.01 -6.46 -9.75
CA PHE A 9 6.34 -6.58 -10.34
C PHE A 9 7.12 -5.31 -10.00
N LEU A 10 7.41 -5.12 -8.72
CA LEU A 10 8.33 -4.09 -8.25
C LEU A 10 9.31 -4.74 -7.28
N ARG A 11 10.47 -5.14 -7.80
CA ARG A 11 11.66 -5.35 -6.98
C ARG A 11 12.15 -3.97 -6.56
N LEU A 12 11.63 -3.47 -5.44
CA LEU A 12 12.20 -2.31 -4.74
C LEU A 12 13.57 -2.72 -4.20
N GLU A 13 14.63 -2.25 -4.82
CA GLU A 13 16.01 -2.34 -4.30
C GLU A 13 16.14 -1.38 -3.11
N TRP A 14 15.71 -1.82 -1.93
CA TRP A 14 15.94 -1.15 -0.65
C TRP A 14 17.44 -1.18 -0.32
N ARG A 15 18.18 -0.19 -0.80
CA ARG A 15 19.65 -0.14 -0.71
C ARG A 15 20.17 0.23 0.70
N ASP A 16 19.32 0.85 1.53
CA ASP A 16 19.72 1.44 2.82
C ASP A 16 19.07 0.79 4.07
N LEU A 17 18.26 -0.25 3.89
CA LEU A 17 17.70 -0.98 5.02
C LEU A 17 18.73 -2.02 5.49
N GLN A 18 19.29 -1.84 6.70
CA GLN A 18 20.28 -2.76 7.28
C GLN A 18 19.81 -4.21 7.10
N LEU A 19 20.72 -5.11 6.69
CA LEU A 19 20.43 -6.49 6.24
C LEU A 19 19.53 -7.31 7.20
N GLY A 20 19.45 -6.94 8.49
CA GLY A 20 18.55 -7.53 9.48
C GLY A 20 17.07 -7.11 9.40
N VAL A 21 16.74 -5.94 8.83
CA VAL A 21 15.35 -5.42 8.75
C VAL A 21 14.62 -5.95 7.51
N LYS A 22 15.36 -6.39 6.49
CA LYS A 22 14.78 -6.97 5.26
C LYS A 22 13.94 -8.24 5.51
N ASN A 23 14.16 -8.89 6.67
CA ASN A 23 13.40 -10.06 7.13
C ASN A 23 12.36 -9.72 8.22
N PHE A 24 12.21 -8.45 8.60
CA PHE A 24 11.36 -8.06 9.72
C PHE A 24 9.89 -7.93 9.30
N ILE A 25 9.62 -7.40 8.11
CA ILE A 25 8.27 -7.21 7.58
C ILE A 25 8.19 -7.87 6.21
N ALA A 26 7.27 -8.79 6.03
CA ALA A 26 6.91 -9.31 4.72
C ALA A 26 5.64 -8.59 4.23
N LEU A 27 5.67 -8.17 2.97
CA LEU A 27 4.54 -7.52 2.30
C LEU A 27 3.68 -8.59 1.63
N GLY A 28 2.38 -8.47 1.81
CA GLY A 28 1.36 -9.34 1.21
C GLY A 28 0.67 -8.67 0.03
N ASP A 29 -0.62 -8.95 -0.11
CA ASP A 29 -1.41 -8.47 -1.24
C ASP A 29 -1.47 -6.95 -1.30
N PHE A 30 -1.30 -6.43 -2.52
CA PHE A 30 -1.49 -5.04 -2.88
C PHE A 30 -2.86 -4.87 -3.56
N LEU A 31 -3.71 -4.02 -2.99
CA LEU A 31 -5.01 -3.67 -3.55
C LEU A 31 -5.03 -2.17 -3.84
N GLN A 32 -5.29 -1.83 -5.09
CA GLN A 32 -5.55 -0.46 -5.50
C GLN A 32 -6.99 -0.32 -5.97
N ILE A 33 -7.67 0.68 -5.42
CA ILE A 33 -9.03 1.06 -5.80
C ILE A 33 -8.98 2.51 -6.28
N ILE A 34 -9.42 2.72 -7.52
CA ILE A 34 -9.56 4.05 -8.09
C ILE A 34 -11.06 4.31 -8.27
N ASP A 35 -11.56 5.26 -7.50
CA ASP A 35 -12.90 5.82 -7.65
C ASP A 35 -12.80 7.03 -8.58
N VAL A 36 -13.39 6.88 -9.78
CA VAL A 36 -13.36 7.91 -10.82
C VAL A 36 -14.39 9.01 -10.54
N ASP A 37 -15.53 8.64 -9.97
CA ASP A 37 -16.62 9.57 -9.69
C ASP A 37 -16.25 10.48 -8.51
N GLN A 38 -15.59 9.91 -7.49
CA GLN A 38 -15.10 10.67 -6.32
C GLN A 38 -13.68 11.21 -6.48
N ARG A 39 -13.02 10.95 -7.62
CA ARG A 39 -11.61 11.30 -7.87
C ARG A 39 -10.68 10.92 -6.72
N ARG A 40 -10.84 9.68 -6.23
CA ARG A 40 -10.15 9.17 -5.04
C ARG A 40 -9.43 7.87 -5.36
N ALA A 41 -8.23 7.72 -4.81
CA ALA A 41 -7.42 6.53 -4.89
C ALA A 41 -7.17 5.98 -3.48
N ILE A 42 -7.41 4.68 -3.31
CA ILE A 42 -7.14 3.95 -2.07
C ILE A 42 -6.13 2.85 -2.39
N ASN A 43 -4.97 2.90 -1.76
CA ASN A 43 -3.92 1.89 -1.85
C ASN A 43 -3.84 1.15 -0.54
N LYS A 44 -4.04 -0.17 -0.56
CA LYS A 44 -3.96 -1.03 0.61
C LYS A 44 -2.89 -2.09 0.42
N ILE A 45 -1.99 -2.19 1.39
CA ILE A 45 -0.88 -3.16 1.39
C ILE A 45 -0.98 -3.99 2.66
N GLY A 46 -1.22 -5.29 2.50
CA GLY A 46 -1.12 -6.24 3.61
C GLY A 46 0.34 -6.41 4.06
N PHE A 47 0.57 -6.65 5.34
CA PHE A 47 1.89 -7.00 5.85
C PHE A 47 1.82 -8.00 7.00
N ASN A 48 2.90 -8.74 7.20
CA ASN A 48 3.14 -9.56 8.38
C ASN A 48 4.56 -9.32 8.93
N VAL A 49 4.71 -9.50 10.23
CA VAL A 49 5.96 -9.27 10.98
C VAL A 49 6.33 -10.56 11.70
N PRO A 50 7.04 -11.49 11.04
CA PRO A 50 7.30 -12.82 11.57
C PRO A 50 8.12 -12.78 12.87
N GLY A 51 9.02 -11.80 13.01
CA GLY A 51 9.91 -11.66 14.17
C GLY A 51 9.28 -11.07 15.43
N LEU A 52 8.04 -10.58 15.37
CA LEU A 52 7.29 -10.03 16.51
C LEU A 52 5.96 -10.77 16.68
N GLY A 53 5.98 -11.99 17.20
CA GLY A 53 4.76 -12.70 17.62
C GLY A 53 3.69 -12.87 16.53
N MET A 54 4.08 -13.00 15.27
CA MET A 54 3.17 -13.15 14.12
C MET A 54 2.15 -12.00 13.97
N LEU A 55 2.55 -10.77 14.28
CA LEU A 55 1.72 -9.60 13.98
C LEU A 55 1.46 -9.50 12.48
N SER A 56 0.21 -9.23 12.12
CA SER A 56 -0.18 -8.94 10.74
C SER A 56 -0.99 -7.66 10.68
N GLY A 57 -1.19 -7.12 9.50
CA GLY A 57 -1.96 -5.90 9.37
C GLY A 57 -2.08 -5.43 7.92
N ALA A 58 -2.62 -4.24 7.77
CA ALA A 58 -2.65 -3.55 6.49
C ALA A 58 -2.38 -2.06 6.67
N LEU A 59 -1.53 -1.51 5.80
CA LEU A 59 -1.41 -0.09 5.57
C LEU A 59 -2.44 0.30 4.51
N THR A 60 -3.27 1.30 4.80
CA THR A 60 -4.18 1.92 3.83
C THR A 60 -3.77 3.38 3.65
N VAL A 61 -3.57 3.79 2.40
CA VAL A 61 -3.28 5.17 2.01
C VAL A 61 -4.40 5.65 1.11
N GLU A 62 -4.95 6.81 1.44
CA GLU A 62 -6.02 7.47 0.73
C GLU A 62 -5.50 8.77 0.15
N ALA A 63 -5.80 8.99 -1.12
CA ALA A 63 -5.42 10.19 -1.85
C ALA A 63 -6.58 10.65 -2.73
N SER A 64 -6.70 11.95 -2.94
CA SER A 64 -7.50 12.50 -4.02
C SER A 64 -6.60 12.74 -5.24
N TYR A 65 -7.19 12.81 -6.42
CA TYR A 65 -6.45 13.15 -7.63
C TYR A 65 -7.22 14.10 -8.54
N THR A 66 -6.49 14.86 -9.34
CA THR A 66 -7.05 15.74 -10.36
C THR A 66 -6.24 15.64 -11.64
N MET A 67 -6.93 15.56 -12.78
CA MET A 67 -6.28 15.68 -14.08
C MET A 67 -5.69 17.08 -14.22
N ASP A 68 -4.37 17.16 -14.19
CA ASP A 68 -3.60 18.37 -14.46
C ASP A 68 -3.35 18.51 -15.97
N SER A 69 -3.18 17.38 -16.66
CA SER A 69 -3.11 17.31 -18.13
C SER A 69 -3.59 15.94 -18.63
N PRO A 70 -3.75 15.71 -19.96
CA PRO A 70 -4.18 14.42 -20.51
C PRO A 70 -3.29 13.23 -20.13
N THR A 71 -2.05 13.47 -19.69
CA THR A 71 -1.08 12.44 -19.30
C THR A 71 -0.57 12.61 -17.87
N ARG A 72 -1.05 13.63 -17.14
CA ARG A 72 -0.58 13.95 -15.80
C ARG A 72 -1.74 14.10 -14.83
N GLU A 73 -1.69 13.29 -13.79
CA GLU A 73 -2.56 13.42 -12.63
C GLU A 73 -1.77 14.11 -11.51
N ASN A 74 -2.36 15.12 -10.89
CA ASN A 74 -1.91 15.62 -9.61
C ASN A 74 -2.54 14.75 -8.52
N ILE A 75 -1.74 14.27 -7.56
CA ILE A 75 -2.19 13.38 -6.48
C ILE A 75 -1.96 14.11 -5.16
N GLN A 76 -3.02 14.25 -4.37
CA GLN A 76 -2.96 14.86 -3.06
C GLN A 76 -3.21 13.80 -1.99
N TYR A 77 -2.28 13.71 -1.05
CA TYR A 77 -2.44 12.86 0.13
C TYR A 77 -3.60 13.37 0.99
N GLU A 78 -4.48 12.46 1.39
CA GLU A 78 -5.59 12.76 2.30
C GLU A 78 -5.34 12.13 3.67
N ASN A 79 -5.11 10.81 3.70
CA ASN A 79 -4.96 10.09 4.96
C ASN A 79 -4.15 8.80 4.81
N SER A 80 -3.61 8.31 5.92
CA SER A 80 -3.04 6.97 6.03
C SER A 80 -3.35 6.36 7.37
N ALA A 81 -3.64 5.07 7.36
CA ALA A 81 -3.95 4.30 8.56
C ALA A 81 -3.28 2.93 8.51
N ILE A 82 -2.74 2.51 9.65
CA ILE A 82 -2.23 1.16 9.87
C ILE A 82 -3.23 0.42 10.76
N ALA A 83 -3.83 -0.63 10.22
CA ALA A 83 -4.69 -1.53 10.97
C ALA A 83 -3.87 -2.78 11.34
N LEU A 84 -3.67 -2.99 12.65
CA LEU A 84 -3.04 -4.20 13.16
C LEU A 84 -4.10 -5.30 13.37
N LYS A 85 -3.76 -6.51 12.98
CA LYS A 85 -4.48 -7.74 13.28
C LYS A 85 -3.54 -8.69 13.99
N GLN A 86 -3.75 -8.85 15.29
CA GLN A 86 -3.07 -9.88 16.07
C GLN A 86 -3.79 -11.20 15.81
N VAL A 87 -3.05 -12.22 15.41
CA VAL A 87 -3.54 -13.61 15.43
C VAL A 87 -3.35 -14.08 16.89
N PRO A 88 -4.41 -14.53 17.59
CA PRO A 88 -4.28 -15.05 18.96
C PRO A 88 -3.45 -16.34 19.01
#